data_AF-A0A645A9J9-F1
#
_entry.id   AF-A0A645A9J9-F1
#
_cell.length_a   1.000
_cell.length_b   1.000
_cell.length_c   1.000
_cell.angle_alpha   90.00
_cell.angle_beta   90.00
_cell.angle_gamma   90.00
#
_symmetry.space_group_name_H-M   'P 1'
#
loop_
_entity.id
_entity.type
_entity.pdbx_description
1 polymer ?
#
loop_
_entity_poly.entity_id
_entity_poly.type
_entity_poly.pdbx_seq_one_letter_code
_entity_poly.pdbx_strand_id
1 'polypeptide(L)'
;MQLNELIKSVEQDEIFLIRDYCESYMDYTEVYKQVQNMSSEDLLNLDIISKFLGYVGVPLVDTLISPRGYRMLNKIPRIPANVIENLVKNFQELKAVMEASYDQLDKVEGIGEARAKAIKNGLRRLREQIMIDRQIPYR
;
A
#
# COMPACT_ATOMS: atom_id res chain seq x y z
N MET A 1 -4.75 -20.32 -18.08
CA MET A 1 -5.62 -19.44 -17.26
C MET A 1 -5.08 -19.22 -15.85
N GLN A 2 -4.55 -20.23 -15.15
CA GLN A 2 -3.97 -20.03 -13.80
C GLN A 2 -2.73 -19.12 -13.77
N LEU A 3 -1.84 -19.23 -14.76
CA LEU A 3 -0.64 -18.38 -14.85
C LEU A 3 -1.00 -16.89 -15.05
N ASN A 4 -1.95 -16.59 -15.94
CA ASN A 4 -2.33 -15.21 -16.25
C ASN A 4 -2.97 -14.50 -15.04
N GLU A 5 -3.76 -15.22 -14.24
CA GLU A 5 -4.34 -14.65 -13.01
C GLU A 5 -3.26 -14.42 -11.93
N LEU A 6 -2.27 -15.32 -11.83
CA LEU A 6 -1.14 -15.13 -10.93
C LEU A 6 -0.32 -13.88 -11.31
N ILE A 7 -0.03 -13.69 -12.60
CA ILE A 7 0.71 -12.53 -13.12
C ILE A 7 -0.06 -11.23 -12.86
N LYS A 8 -1.36 -11.19 -13.17
CA LYS A 8 -2.20 -10.00 -12.90
C LYS A 8 -2.23 -9.61 -11.43
N SER A 9 -2.23 -10.59 -10.52
CA SER A 9 -2.20 -10.31 -9.08
C SER A 9 -0.90 -9.64 -8.67
N VAL A 10 0.23 -10.05 -9.27
CA VAL A 10 1.54 -9.44 -9.00
C VAL A 10 1.59 -8.01 -9.53
N GLU A 11 1.13 -7.77 -10.76
CA GLU A 11 1.08 -6.42 -11.36
C GLU A 11 0.25 -5.44 -10.51
N GLN A 12 -0.88 -5.89 -9.96
CA GLN A 12 -1.70 -5.05 -9.07
C GLN A 12 -0.99 -4.72 -7.75
N ASP A 13 -0.32 -5.71 -7.14
CA ASP A 13 0.43 -5.51 -5.92
C ASP A 13 1.61 -4.54 -6.11
N GLU A 14 2.28 -4.61 -7.27
CA GLU A 14 3.33 -3.66 -7.67
C GLU A 14 2.80 -2.23 -7.78
N ILE A 15 1.64 -2.05 -8.43
CA ILE A 15 1.00 -0.73 -8.52
C ILE A 15 0.67 -0.20 -7.12
N PHE A 16 0.10 -1.02 -6.23
CA PHE A 16 -0.20 -0.58 -4.86
C PHE A 16 1.06 -0.28 -4.05
N LEU A 17 2.15 -1.03 -4.27
CA LEU A 17 3.45 -0.75 -3.67
C LEU A 17 3.97 0.63 -4.09
N ILE A 18 3.93 0.94 -5.38
CA ILE A 18 4.34 2.26 -5.88
C ILE A 18 3.44 3.35 -5.30
N ARG A 19 2.11 3.17 -5.32
CA ARG A 19 1.16 4.16 -4.78
C ARG A 19 1.31 4.40 -3.28
N ASP A 20 1.81 3.42 -2.54
CA ASP A 20 2.11 3.56 -1.11
C ASP A 20 3.30 4.48 -0.84
N TYR A 21 4.27 4.56 -1.76
CA TYR A 21 5.58 5.15 -1.48
C TYR A 21 6.05 6.23 -2.45
N CYS A 22 5.47 6.36 -3.65
CA CYS A 22 5.87 7.43 -4.56
C CYS A 22 5.42 8.80 -4.01
N GLU A 23 6.17 9.87 -4.26
CA GLU A 23 5.74 11.23 -3.91
C GLU A 23 4.34 11.59 -4.46
N SER A 24 3.58 12.38 -3.70
CA SER A 24 2.14 12.57 -3.96
C SER A 24 1.84 13.38 -5.23
N TYR A 25 2.82 14.15 -5.71
CA TYR A 25 2.70 14.94 -6.94
C TYR A 25 2.99 14.14 -8.21
N MET A 26 3.47 12.89 -8.08
CA MET A 26 3.85 12.07 -9.21
C MET A 26 2.70 11.22 -9.73
N ASP A 27 2.74 10.89 -11.01
CA ASP A 27 1.86 9.91 -11.63
C ASP A 27 2.40 8.50 -11.39
N TYR A 28 1.73 7.73 -10.53
CA TYR A 28 2.12 6.36 -10.21
C TYR A 28 2.13 5.44 -11.44
N THR A 29 1.35 5.75 -12.49
CA THR A 29 1.33 4.95 -13.72
C THR A 29 2.61 5.15 -14.52
N GLU A 30 3.18 6.36 -14.50
CA GLU A 30 4.45 6.67 -15.14
C GLU A 30 5.60 6.07 -14.34
N VAL A 31 5.58 6.18 -13.01
CA VAL A 31 6.56 5.52 -12.12
C VAL A 31 6.55 4.00 -12.35
N TYR A 32 5.37 3.38 -12.47
CA TYR A 32 5.24 1.95 -12.77
C TYR A 32 5.90 1.58 -14.10
N LYS A 33 5.62 2.33 -15.18
CA LYS A 33 6.27 2.09 -16.48
C LYS A 33 7.79 2.23 -16.40
N GLN A 34 8.29 3.20 -15.65
CA GLN A 34 9.72 3.39 -15.47
C GLN A 34 10.35 2.20 -14.75
N VAL A 35 9.74 1.74 -13.65
CA VAL A 35 10.16 0.55 -12.89
C VAL A 35 10.17 -0.71 -13.78
N GLN A 36 9.16 -0.91 -14.62
CA GLN A 36 9.08 -2.05 -15.54
C GLN A 36 10.19 -2.07 -16.60
N ASN A 37 10.77 -0.90 -16.92
CA ASN A 37 11.85 -0.77 -17.91
C ASN A 37 13.25 -0.80 -17.28
N MET A 38 13.36 -0.91 -15.95
CA MET A 38 14.65 -0.96 -15.26
C MET A 38 15.34 -2.31 -15.47
N SER A 39 16.67 -2.29 -15.53
CA SER A 39 17.44 -3.54 -15.46
C SER A 39 17.38 -4.12 -14.04
N SER A 40 17.65 -5.42 -13.90
CA SER A 40 17.77 -6.06 -12.60
C SER A 40 18.86 -5.42 -11.72
N GLU A 41 19.93 -4.88 -12.32
CA GLU A 41 20.98 -4.17 -11.60
C GLU A 41 20.48 -2.82 -11.05
N ASP A 42 19.71 -2.09 -11.85
CA ASP A 42 19.10 -0.82 -11.43
C ASP A 42 18.11 -1.02 -10.29
N LEU A 43 17.33 -2.11 -10.32
CA LEU A 43 16.39 -2.48 -9.25
C LEU A 43 17.08 -2.83 -7.92
N LEU A 44 18.37 -3.15 -7.93
CA LEU A 44 19.14 -3.40 -6.71
C LEU A 44 19.79 -2.11 -6.17
N ASN A 45 19.70 -1.00 -6.91
CA ASN A 45 20.28 0.27 -6.53
C ASN A 45 19.25 1.19 -5.84
N LEU A 46 19.41 1.37 -4.53
CA LEU A 46 18.53 2.20 -3.71
C LEU A 46 18.52 3.67 -4.13
N ASP A 47 19.63 4.22 -4.62
CA ASP A 47 19.71 5.60 -5.09
C ASP A 47 18.93 5.80 -6.39
N ILE A 48 18.82 4.76 -7.22
CA ILE A 48 18.04 4.80 -8.45
C ILE A 48 16.55 4.70 -8.12
N ILE A 49 16.15 3.71 -7.32
CA ILE A 49 14.75 3.52 -6.91
C ILE A 49 14.20 4.74 -6.18
N SER A 50 14.96 5.32 -5.25
CA SER A 50 14.53 6.50 -4.49
C SER A 50 14.21 7.69 -5.40
N LYS A 51 15.06 7.97 -6.39
CA LYS A 51 14.82 9.02 -7.39
C LYS A 51 13.56 8.77 -8.20
N PHE A 52 13.32 7.53 -8.64
CA PHE A 52 12.10 7.16 -9.36
C PHE A 52 10.84 7.30 -8.51
N LEU A 53 10.96 7.11 -7.20
CA LEU A 53 9.88 7.35 -6.23
C LEU A 53 9.75 8.81 -5.80
N GLY A 54 10.54 9.73 -6.36
CA GLY A 54 10.46 11.18 -6.12
C GLY A 54 11.39 11.69 -5.02
N TYR A 55 12.17 10.82 -4.39
CA TYR A 55 13.08 11.16 -3.30
C TYR A 55 14.46 11.50 -3.84
N VAL A 56 14.62 12.72 -4.35
CA VAL A 56 15.90 13.19 -4.91
C VAL A 56 16.70 13.95 -3.85
N GLY A 57 17.97 13.57 -3.65
CA GLY A 57 18.89 14.27 -2.75
C GLY A 57 18.63 14.01 -1.26
N VAL A 58 17.87 12.97 -0.96
CA VAL A 58 17.46 12.59 0.38
C VAL A 58 18.17 11.29 0.78
N PRO A 59 18.89 11.24 1.92
CA PRO A 59 19.49 10.01 2.40
C PRO A 59 18.39 9.04 2.84
N LEU A 60 18.12 8.03 2.00
CA LEU A 60 17.01 7.09 2.22
C LEU A 60 17.12 6.33 3.55
N VAL A 61 18.35 6.09 4.01
CA VAL A 61 18.65 5.44 5.30
C VAL A 61 18.16 6.26 6.49
N ASP A 62 18.15 7.59 6.37
CA ASP A 62 17.75 8.53 7.43
C ASP A 62 16.33 9.08 7.22
N THR A 63 15.63 8.62 6.18
CA THR A 63 14.33 9.15 5.79
C THR A 63 13.23 8.16 6.12
N LEU A 64 12.36 8.55 7.04
CA LEU A 64 11.20 7.75 7.41
C LEU A 64 10.08 7.95 6.39
N ILE A 65 9.85 6.93 5.57
CA ILE A 65 8.74 6.90 4.61
C ILE A 65 7.68 5.90 5.09
N SER A 66 6.48 6.41 5.35
CA SER A 66 5.32 5.60 5.74
C SER A 66 4.46 5.23 4.53
N PRO A 67 3.95 4.00 4.43
CA PRO A 67 3.03 3.63 3.36
C PRO A 67 1.68 4.35 3.52
N ARG A 68 1.11 4.80 2.40
CA ARG A 68 -0.24 5.39 2.39
C ARG A 68 -1.36 4.43 2.76
N GLY A 69 -1.21 3.15 2.40
CA GLY A 69 -2.11 2.06 2.81
C GLY A 69 -2.86 1.37 1.68
N TYR A 70 -2.63 1.71 0.41
CA TYR A 70 -3.29 1.08 -0.73
C TYR A 70 -3.14 -0.44 -0.70
N ARG A 71 -1.93 -0.96 -0.44
CA ARG A 71 -1.70 -2.41 -0.48
C ARG A 71 -2.45 -3.15 0.62
N MET A 72 -2.45 -2.61 1.85
CA MET A 72 -3.10 -3.28 2.97
C MET A 72 -4.62 -3.13 2.95
N LEU A 73 -5.13 -1.98 2.48
CA LEU A 73 -6.57 -1.75 2.36
C LEU A 73 -7.19 -2.60 1.24
N ASN A 74 -6.48 -2.81 0.12
CA ASN A 74 -6.96 -3.67 -0.97
C ASN A 74 -7.02 -5.16 -0.58
N LYS A 75 -6.26 -5.60 0.42
CA LYS A 75 -6.36 -6.97 0.96
C LYS A 75 -7.64 -7.21 1.76
N ILE A 76 -8.39 -6.17 2.11
CA ILE A 76 -9.64 -6.29 2.86
C ILE A 76 -10.77 -6.64 1.87
N PRO A 77 -11.42 -7.80 2.03
CA PRO A 77 -12.42 -8.24 1.07
C PRO A 77 -13.65 -7.32 1.08
N ARG A 78 -14.23 -7.11 -0.11
CA ARG A 78 -15.49 -6.35 -0.32
C ARG A 78 -15.38 -4.85 0.02
N ILE A 79 -14.19 -4.27 -0.02
CA ILE A 79 -13.99 -2.82 0.03
C ILE A 79 -13.80 -2.30 -1.40
N PRO A 80 -14.72 -1.45 -1.92
CA PRO A 80 -14.59 -0.87 -3.24
C PRO A 80 -13.36 0.05 -3.38
N ALA A 81 -12.78 0.12 -4.58
CA ALA A 81 -11.59 0.93 -4.85
C ALA A 81 -11.78 2.42 -4.50
N ASN A 82 -12.93 3.02 -4.83
CA ASN A 82 -13.22 4.42 -4.49
C ASN A 82 -13.24 4.69 -2.97
N VAL A 83 -13.64 3.70 -2.16
CA VAL A 83 -13.57 3.81 -0.69
C VAL A 83 -12.11 3.81 -0.22
N ILE A 84 -11.26 3.01 -0.86
CA ILE A 84 -9.81 2.98 -0.57
C ILE A 84 -9.17 4.32 -0.93
N GLU A 85 -9.50 4.89 -2.08
CA GLU A 85 -9.06 6.25 -2.46
C GLU A 85 -9.45 7.28 -1.39
N ASN A 86 -10.70 7.26 -0.94
CA ASN A 86 -11.19 8.20 0.07
C ASN A 86 -10.48 8.01 1.42
N LEU A 87 -10.22 6.77 1.83
CA LEU A 87 -9.44 6.48 3.04
C LEU A 87 -8.02 7.03 2.95
N VAL A 88 -7.32 6.72 1.87
CA VAL A 88 -5.93 7.16 1.69
C VAL A 88 -5.87 8.68 1.62
N LYS A 89 -6.80 9.32 0.90
CA LYS A 89 -6.86 10.78 0.82
C LYS A 89 -7.13 11.43 2.19
N ASN A 90 -7.99 10.82 3.01
CA ASN A 90 -8.37 11.38 4.31
C ASN A 90 -7.29 11.17 5.39
N PHE A 91 -6.68 9.98 5.45
CA PHE A 91 -5.76 9.61 6.52
C PHE A 91 -4.28 9.75 6.16
N GLN A 92 -3.95 9.80 4.86
CA GLN A 92 -2.61 9.98 4.27
C GLN A 92 -1.60 8.86 4.55
N GLU A 93 -1.68 8.21 5.71
CA GLU A 93 -0.81 7.11 6.13
C GLU A 93 -1.63 5.91 6.62
N LEU A 94 -1.13 4.70 6.34
CA LEU A 94 -1.75 3.46 6.79
C LEU A 94 -1.90 3.42 8.31
N LYS A 95 -0.88 3.92 9.04
CA LYS A 95 -0.90 3.95 10.51
C LYS A 95 -2.07 4.76 11.03
N ALA A 96 -2.35 5.92 10.42
CA ALA A 96 -3.48 6.76 10.79
C ALA A 96 -4.82 6.03 10.57
N VAL A 97 -4.98 5.27 9.47
CA VAL A 97 -6.17 4.43 9.25
C VAL A 97 -6.29 3.32 10.31
N MET A 98 -5.18 2.68 10.67
CA MET A 98 -5.15 1.64 11.68
C MET A 98 -5.55 2.15 13.07
N GLU A 99 -5.16 3.38 13.41
CA GLU A 99 -5.41 4.02 14.70
C GLU A 99 -6.80 4.70 14.77
N ALA A 100 -7.37 5.12 13.63
CA ALA A 100 -8.66 5.80 13.53
C ALA A 100 -9.79 5.12 14.31
N SER A 101 -10.63 5.86 15.01
CA SER A 101 -11.86 5.35 15.63
C SER A 101 -12.93 4.97 14.59
N TYR A 102 -13.95 4.22 15.01
CA TYR A 102 -15.10 3.91 14.14
C TYR A 102 -15.77 5.19 13.63
N ASP A 103 -15.96 6.19 14.50
CA ASP A 103 -16.56 7.48 14.15
C ASP A 103 -15.71 8.28 13.14
N GLN A 104 -14.39 8.18 13.22
CA GLN A 104 -13.50 8.83 12.24
C GLN A 104 -13.58 8.13 10.88
N LEU A 105 -13.68 6.80 10.85
CA LEU A 105 -13.85 6.05 9.61
C LEU A 105 -15.21 6.33 8.97
N ASP A 106 -16.29 6.37 9.76
CA ASP A 106 -17.66 6.64 9.30
C ASP A 106 -17.84 8.03 8.67
N LYS A 107 -16.98 9.00 9.03
CA LYS A 107 -16.96 10.35 8.42
C LYS A 107 -16.35 10.39 7.03
N VAL A 108 -15.66 9.35 6.59
CA VAL A 108 -15.06 9.31 5.26
C VAL A 108 -16.13 8.98 4.24
N GLU A 109 -16.14 9.73 3.13
CA GLU A 109 -17.13 9.54 2.06
C GLU A 109 -17.17 8.09 1.56
N GLY A 110 -18.39 7.54 1.50
CA GLY A 110 -18.59 6.15 1.09
C GLY A 110 -18.29 5.12 2.19
N ILE A 111 -17.96 5.55 3.41
CA ILE A 111 -17.85 4.67 4.58
C ILE A 111 -19.07 4.88 5.45
N GLY A 112 -19.77 3.79 5.71
CA GLY A 112 -20.78 3.72 6.77
C GLY A 112 -20.31 2.75 7.85
N GLU A 113 -21.04 2.67 8.95
CA GLU A 113 -20.74 1.85 10.13
C GLU A 113 -20.31 0.40 9.76
N ALA A 114 -21.03 -0.24 8.85
CA ALA A 114 -20.72 -1.60 8.41
C ALA A 114 -19.34 -1.72 7.74
N ARG A 115 -18.96 -0.75 6.90
CA ARG A 115 -17.65 -0.71 6.25
C ARG A 115 -16.55 -0.32 7.23
N ALA A 116 -16.80 0.61 8.14
CA ALA A 116 -15.86 0.95 9.21
C ALA A 116 -15.50 -0.29 10.06
N LYS A 117 -16.52 -1.09 10.44
CA LYS A 117 -16.32 -2.39 11.09
C LYS A 117 -15.52 -3.38 10.24
N ALA A 118 -15.83 -3.48 8.95
CA ALA A 118 -15.11 -4.37 8.04
C ALA A 118 -13.62 -3.98 7.90
N ILE A 119 -13.32 -2.69 7.77
CA ILE A 119 -11.96 -2.16 7.62
C ILE A 119 -11.13 -2.45 8.88
N LYS A 120 -11.62 -2.07 10.07
CA LYS A 120 -10.93 -2.33 11.34
C LYS A 120 -10.66 -3.81 11.56
N ASN A 121 -11.67 -4.65 11.34
CA ASN A 121 -11.51 -6.09 11.51
C ASN A 121 -10.57 -6.69 10.47
N GLY A 122 -10.61 -6.22 9.22
CA GLY A 122 -9.71 -6.64 8.15
C GLY A 122 -8.25 -6.33 8.48
N LEU A 123 -7.95 -5.09 8.85
CA LEU A 123 -6.59 -4.67 9.25
C LEU A 123 -6.10 -5.44 10.48
N ARG A 124 -6.97 -5.68 11.47
CA ARG A 124 -6.63 -6.50 12.63
C ARG A 124 -6.25 -7.93 12.25
N ARG A 125 -7.05 -8.59 11.40
CA ARG A 125 -6.79 -9.96 10.92
C ARG A 125 -5.48 -10.04 10.14
N LEU A 126 -5.22 -9.08 9.26
CA LEU A 126 -3.96 -9.00 8.52
C LEU A 126 -2.76 -8.90 9.47
N ARG A 127 -2.86 -8.07 10.51
CA ARG A 127 -1.82 -7.95 11.54
C ARG A 127 -1.60 -9.28 12.29
N GLU A 128 -2.68 -9.94 12.69
CA GLU A 128 -2.62 -11.23 13.39
C GLU A 128 -1.95 -12.31 12.53
N GLN A 129 -2.28 -12.40 11.25
CA GLN A 129 -1.65 -13.34 10.31
C GLN A 129 -0.13 -13.12 10.21
N ILE A 130 0.31 -11.86 10.04
CA ILE A 130 1.75 -11.53 9.98
C ILE A 130 2.48 -11.90 11.28
N MET A 131 1.83 -11.73 12.43
CA MET A 131 2.44 -12.09 13.72
C MET A 131 2.58 -13.60 13.88
N ILE A 132 1.62 -14.39 13.39
CA ILE A 132 1.68 -15.85 13.40
C ILE A 132 2.79 -16.35 12.48
N ASP A 133 2.88 -15.82 11.25
CA ASP A 133 3.90 -16.23 10.28
C ASP A 133 5.32 -15.99 10.79
N ARG A 134 5.54 -14.91 11.57
CA ARG A 134 6.84 -14.60 12.20
C ARG A 134 7.19 -15.54 13.37
N GLN A 135 6.21 -16.22 13.96
CA GLN A 135 6.43 -17.15 15.08
C GLN A 135 6.74 -18.58 14.63
N ILE A 136 6.60 -18.88 13.34
CA ILE A 136 6.97 -20.18 12.78
C ILE A 136 8.43 -20.08 12.31
N PRO A 137 9.42 -20.64 13.02
CA PRO A 137 10.75 -20.77 12.48
C PRO A 137 10.63 -21.71 11.27
N TYR A 138 11.18 -21.30 10.13
CA TYR A 138 11.29 -22.12 8.91
C TYR A 138 11.55 -23.60 9.27
N ARG A 139 10.62 -24.47 8.87
CA ARG A 139 10.85 -25.92 8.76
C ARG A 139 11.13 -26.25 7.31
#